data_AF-A0A3S2V462-F1
#
_entry.id   AF-A0A3S2V462-F1
#
_cell.length_a   1.000
_cell.length_b   1.000
_cell.length_c   1.000
_cell.angle_alpha   90.00
_cell.angle_beta   90.00
_cell.angle_gamma   90.00
#
_symmetry.space_group_name_H-M   'P 1'
#
loop_
_entity.id
_entity.type
_entity.pdbx_description
1 polymer ?
#
loop_
_entity_poly.entity_id
_entity_poly.type
_entity_poly.pdbx_seq_one_letter_code
_entity_poly.pdbx_strand_id
1 'polypeptide(L)' 'MGDWLSLVWGGVVGAGATVIALDYRNVGLRVYDLIAQRSPGGGVDARFSPDIMRGTFGVLGVVFLAATGMRAFGMF' A
#
# COMPACT_ATOMS: atom_id res chain seq x y z
N MET A 1 21.98 10.46 -7.25
CA MET A 1 20.78 9.93 -7.92
C MET A 1 20.01 8.89 -7.09
N GLY A 2 20.68 7.92 -6.44
CA GLY A 2 20.00 6.82 -5.72
C GLY A 2 19.05 7.26 -4.59
N ASP A 3 19.46 8.24 -3.76
CA ASP A 3 18.63 8.72 -2.66
C ASP A 3 17.35 9.41 -3.12
N TRP A 4 17.44 10.25 -4.14
CA TRP A 4 16.28 10.93 -4.70
C TRP A 4 15.26 9.94 -5.27
N LEU A 5 15.73 8.93 -6.00
CA LEU A 5 14.87 7.88 -6.53
C LEU A 5 14.18 7.10 -5.40
N SER A 6 14.90 6.82 -4.31
CA SER A 6 14.35 6.11 -3.15
C SER A 6 13.25 6.90 -2.43
N LEU A 7 13.40 8.23 -2.32
CA LEU A 7 12.40 9.11 -1.71
C LEU A 7 11.13 9.19 -2.56
N VAL A 8 11.29 9.36 -3.87
CA VAL A 8 10.16 9.37 -4.81
C VAL A 8 9.42 8.04 -4.76
N TRP A 9 10.13 6.91 -4.81
CA TRP A 9 9.49 5.60 -4.72
C TRP A 9 8.83 5.36 -3.38
N GLY A 10 9.47 5.72 -2.26
CA GLY A 10 8.88 5.59 -0.93
C GLY A 10 7.60 6.41 -0.77
N GLY A 11 7.59 7.65 -1.29
CA GLY A 11 6.41 8.51 -1.32
C GLY A 11 5.28 7.94 -2.19
N VAL A 12 5.61 7.45 -3.39
CA VAL A 12 4.62 6.83 -4.30
C VAL A 12 4.01 5.56 -3.71
N VAL A 13 4.83 4.68 -3.12
CA VAL A 13 4.36 3.44 -2.47
C VAL A 13 3.50 3.77 -1.26
N GLY A 14 3.95 4.70 -0.41
CA GLY A 14 3.21 5.14 0.77
C GLY A 14 1.85 5.74 0.40
N ALA A 15 1.83 6.70 -0.53
CA ALA A 15 0.61 7.33 -1.01
C ALA A 15 -0.34 6.33 -1.70
N GLY A 16 0.20 5.43 -2.53
CA GLY A 16 -0.58 4.39 -3.20
C GLY A 16 -1.24 3.44 -2.20
N ALA A 17 -0.50 3.02 -1.18
CA ALA A 17 -1.03 2.19 -0.10
C ALA A 17 -2.13 2.92 0.69
N THR A 18 -1.97 4.22 0.96
CA THR A 18 -3.02 5.04 1.60
C THR A 18 -4.28 5.14 0.75
N VAL A 19 -4.16 5.31 -0.58
CA VAL A 19 -5.30 5.34 -1.51
C VAL A 19 -6.09 4.02 -1.47
N ILE A 20 -5.39 2.89 -1.42
CA ILE A 20 -6.00 1.55 -1.30
C ILE A 20 -6.69 1.41 0.06
N ALA A 21 -6.01 1.80 1.14
CA ALA A 21 -6.53 1.70 2.51
C ALA A 21 -7.81 2.51 2.73
N LEU A 22 -7.85 3.74 2.21
CA LEU A 22 -9.01 4.63 2.29
C LEU A 22 -10.09 4.29 1.26
N ASP A 23 -9.85 3.29 0.42
CA ASP A 23 -10.74 2.90 -0.67
C ASP A 23 -11.17 4.08 -1.57
N TYR A 24 -10.24 5.00 -1.85
CA TYR A 24 -10.59 6.19 -2.61
C TYR A 24 -11.12 5.80 -3.99
N ARG A 25 -12.37 6.19 -4.31
CA ARG A 25 -13.07 5.82 -5.55
C ARG A 25 -13.14 4.30 -5.79
N ASN A 26 -13.36 3.50 -4.74
CA ASN A 26 -13.44 2.03 -4.81
C ASN A 26 -12.14 1.36 -5.28
N VAL A 27 -11.00 2.06 -5.18
CA VAL A 27 -9.70 1.50 -5.59
C VAL A 27 -9.33 0.31 -4.73
N GLY A 28 -9.63 0.32 -3.43
CA GLY A 28 -9.38 -0.81 -2.54
C GLY A 28 -10.13 -2.06 -2.98
N LEU A 29 -11.43 -1.94 -3.28
CA LEU A 29 -12.22 -3.08 -3.80
C LEU A 29 -11.67 -3.60 -5.14
N ARG A 30 -11.30 -2.72 -6.06
CA ARG A 30 -10.69 -3.13 -7.33
C ARG A 30 -9.37 -3.86 -7.14
N VAL A 31 -8.55 -3.41 -6.19
CA VAL A 31 -7.30 -4.09 -5.83
C VAL A 31 -7.58 -5.46 -5.22
N TYR A 32 -8.60 -5.57 -4.36
CA TYR A 32 -9.04 -6.86 -3.84
C TYR A 32 -9.39 -7.85 -4.96
N ASP A 33 -10.22 -7.42 -5.91
CA ASP A 33 -10.65 -8.25 -7.03
C ASP A 33 -9.46 -8.66 -7.91
N LEU A 34 -8.54 -7.74 -8.15
CA LEU A 34 -7.31 -8.01 -8.91
C LEU A 34 -6.38 -9.00 -8.20
N ILE A 35 -6.33 -8.97 -6.87
CA ILE A 35 -5.60 -9.94 -6.06
C ILE A 35 -6.30 -11.29 -6.16
N ALA A 36 -7.61 -11.35 -5.92
CA ALA A 36 -8.40 -12.58 -5.99
C ALA A 36 -8.30 -13.27 -7.37
N GLN A 37 -8.30 -12.50 -8.46
CA GLN A 37 -8.11 -13.02 -9.82
C GLN A 37 -6.71 -13.58 -10.08
N ARG A 38 -5.68 -13.03 -9.41
CA ARG A 38 -4.27 -13.45 -9.58
C ARG A 38 -3.81 -14.45 -8.53
N SER A 39 -4.61 -14.70 -7.50
CA SER A 39 -4.30 -15.67 -6.47
C SER A 39 -4.26 -17.09 -7.05
N PRO A 40 -3.14 -17.82 -6.87
CA PRO A 40 -3.04 -19.21 -7.29
C PRO A 40 -4.14 -20.05 -6.63
N GLY A 41 -4.94 -20.75 -7.43
CA GLY A 41 -6.07 -21.56 -6.91
C GLY A 41 -7.45 -20.90 -7.03
N GLY A 42 -7.57 -19.72 -7.65
CA GLY A 42 -8.87 -19.17 -8.07
C GLY A 42 -9.60 -18.32 -7.03
N GLY A 43 -8.91 -17.83 -6.00
CA GLY A 43 -9.47 -16.93 -5.01
C GLY A 43 -8.49 -16.60 -3.89
N VAL A 44 -8.88 -15.67 -3.04
CA VAL A 44 -8.20 -15.40 -1.76
C VAL A 44 -8.77 -16.30 -0.67
N ASP A 45 -7.97 -16.59 0.36
CA ASP A 45 -8.41 -17.33 1.55
C ASP A 45 -9.73 -16.73 2.08
N ALA A 46 -10.67 -17.57 2.51
CA ALA A 46 -11.96 -17.15 3.05
C ALA A 46 -11.82 -16.19 4.24
N ARG A 47 -10.69 -16.23 4.95
CA ARG A 47 -10.37 -15.31 6.04
C ARG A 47 -9.89 -13.94 5.58
N PHE A 48 -9.40 -13.83 4.34
CA PHE A 48 -8.88 -12.59 3.78
C PHE A 48 -10.02 -11.75 3.22
N SER A 49 -10.55 -10.84 4.04
CA SER A 49 -11.59 -9.90 3.61
C SER A 49 -10.99 -8.60 3.04
N PRO A 50 -11.77 -7.82 2.27
CA PRO A 50 -11.35 -6.50 1.82
C PRO A 50 -10.90 -5.58 2.96
N ASP A 51 -11.50 -5.70 4.15
CA ASP A 51 -11.15 -4.88 5.32
C ASP A 51 -9.78 -5.22 5.89
N ILE A 52 -9.42 -6.52 5.95
CA ILE A 52 -8.07 -6.94 6.35
C ILE A 52 -7.03 -6.39 5.38
N MET A 53 -7.35 -6.44 4.08
CA MET A 53 -6.47 -5.91 3.05
C MET A 53 -6.30 -4.39 3.20
N ARG A 54 -7.39 -3.63 3.35
CA ARG A 54 -7.34 -2.18 3.61
C ARG A 54 -6.54 -1.83 4.86
N GLY A 55 -6.76 -2.56 5.96
CA GLY A 55 -5.99 -2.38 7.20
C GLY A 55 -4.49 -2.60 6.98
N THR A 56 -4.13 -3.66 6.26
CA THR A 56 -2.75 -3.98 5.91
C THR A 56 -2.11 -2.87 5.06
N PHE A 57 -2.78 -2.44 3.99
CA PHE A 57 -2.31 -1.32 3.17
C PHE A 57 -2.26 0.00 3.94
N GLY A 58 -3.14 0.20 4.93
CA GLY A 58 -3.11 1.36 5.81
C GLY A 58 -1.85 1.41 6.65
N VAL A 59 -1.51 0.29 7.30
CA VAL A 59 -0.26 0.14 8.07
C VAL A 59 0.95 0.37 7.17
N LEU A 60 0.98 -0.26 5.99
CA LEU A 60 2.08 -0.09 5.03
C LEU A 60 2.20 1.37 4.58
N GLY A 61 1.09 2.04 4.25
CA GLY A 61 1.08 3.45 3.87
C GLY A 61 1.69 4.34 4.94
N VAL A 62 1.28 4.16 6.20
CA VAL A 62 1.85 4.91 7.34
C VAL A 62 3.34 4.66 7.50
N VAL A 63 3.77 3.38 7.46
CA VAL A 63 5.19 3.02 7.62
C VAL A 63 6.05 3.62 6.50
N PHE A 64 5.63 3.49 5.24
CA PHE A 64 6.38 4.02 4.11
C PHE A 64 6.42 5.55 4.11
N LEU A 65 5.32 6.23 4.44
CA LEU A 65 5.30 7.69 4.53
C LEU A 65 6.17 8.19 5.69
N ALA A 66 6.12 7.52 6.85
CA ALA A 66 6.96 7.86 7.99
C ALA A 66 8.45 7.65 7.68
N ALA A 67 8.82 6.49 7.12
CA ALA A 67 10.20 6.20 6.72
C ALA A 67 10.72 7.19 5.67
N THR A 68 9.90 7.49 4.65
CA THR A 68 10.25 8.47 3.61
C THR A 68 10.39 9.87 4.21
N GLY A 69 9.48 10.27 5.10
CA GLY A 69 9.53 11.55 5.79
C GLY A 69 10.78 11.69 6.65
N MET A 70 11.09 10.70 7.50
CA MET A 70 12.30 10.69 8.32
C MET A 70 13.56 10.85 7.47
N ARG A 71 13.66 10.14 6.34
CA ARG A 71 14.79 10.27 5.40
C ARG A 71 14.84 11.64 4.73
N ALA A 72 13.69 12.18 4.31
CA ALA A 72 13.60 13.50 3.70
C ALA A 72 14.04 14.63 4.65
N PHE A 73 13.81 14.45 5.96
CA PHE A 73 14.25 15.40 7.00
C PHE A 73 15.64 15.09 7.57
N GLY A 74 16.39 14.14 6.97
CA GLY A 74 17.75 13.81 7.39
C GLY A 74 17.84 13.18 8.78
N MET A 75 16.76 12.55 9.25
CA MET A 75 16.74 11.88 10.55
C MET A 75 17.51 10.54 10.52
N PHE A 76 17.80 9.98 9.33
CA PHE A 76 18.66 8.82 9.08
C PHE A 76 19.17 8.83 7.63
#